data_AF-A0AA41BKZ5-F1
#
_entry.id   AF-A0AA41BKZ5-F1
#
_cell.length_a   1.000
_cell.length_b   1.000
_cell.length_c   1.000
_cell.angle_alpha   90.00
_cell.angle_beta   90.00
_cell.angle_gamma   90.00
#
_symmetry.space_group_name_H-M   'P 1'
#
loop_
_entity.id
_entity.type
_entity.pdbx_description
1 polymer ?
#
loop_
_entity_poly.entity_id
_entity_poly.type
_entity_poly.pdbx_seq_one_letter_code
_entity_poly.pdbx_strand_id
1 'polypeptide(L)' 'MNEITILQKRIQTPIRGVLLDLDGVLYTGDSVLPGAREAISYLKENHIPHLFLTNTTTKSRKGISEFLNDLKIPVEE' A
#
# COMPACT_ATOMS: atom_id res chain seq x y z
N MET A 1 -8.99 24.77 -30.40
CA MET A 1 -8.65 23.42 -29.91
C MET A 1 -7.86 23.65 -28.64
N ASN A 2 -8.51 23.54 -27.48
CA ASN A 2 -7.89 23.98 -26.21
C ASN A 2 -7.35 22.76 -25.46
N GLU A 3 -6.08 22.86 -25.05
CA GLU A 3 -5.28 21.84 -24.35
C GLU A 3 -5.79 21.49 -22.92
N ILE A 4 -6.96 21.99 -22.51
CA ILE A 4 -7.47 21.89 -21.13
C ILE A 4 -8.21 20.55 -20.86
N THR A 5 -8.47 19.71 -21.87
CA THR A 5 -9.34 18.53 -21.72
C THR A 5 -8.70 17.31 -21.04
N ILE A 6 -7.41 17.33 -20.69
CA ILE A 6 -6.72 16.09 -20.24
C ILE A 6 -6.90 15.75 -18.73
N LEU A 7 -7.34 16.67 -17.87
CA LEU A 7 -7.10 16.51 -16.41
C LEU A 7 -8.30 16.23 -15.50
N GLN A 8 -9.35 15.51 -15.92
CA GLN A 8 -10.28 14.88 -14.94
C GLN A 8 -10.85 13.54 -15.44
N LYS A 9 -10.01 12.51 -15.58
CA LYS A 9 -10.52 11.13 -15.43
C LYS A 9 -10.85 10.94 -13.95
N ARG A 10 -11.99 11.47 -13.51
CA ARG A 10 -12.59 11.06 -12.25
C ARG A 10 -12.78 9.56 -12.34
N ILE A 11 -12.38 8.85 -11.29
CA ILE A 11 -12.77 7.47 -11.11
C ILE A 11 -14.31 7.48 -11.08
N GLN A 12 -14.93 7.05 -12.18
CA GLN A 12 -16.39 7.08 -12.36
C GLN A 12 -17.09 6.00 -11.51
N THR A 13 -16.32 5.04 -11.00
CA THR A 13 -16.80 3.87 -10.26
C THR A 13 -16.15 3.85 -8.87
N PRO A 14 -16.90 3.72 -7.77
CA PRO A 14 -16.33 3.71 -6.43
C PRO A 14 -15.14 2.72 -6.30
N ILE A 15 -14.04 3.19 -5.72
CA ILE A 15 -12.90 2.32 -5.38
C ILE A 15 -13.39 1.30 -4.37
N ARG A 16 -13.25 0.01 -4.69
CA ARG A 16 -13.69 -1.10 -3.81
C ARG A 16 -12.60 -1.60 -2.88
N GLY A 17 -11.35 -1.19 -3.11
CA GLY A 17 -10.21 -1.58 -2.30
C GLY A 17 -8.90 -1.14 -2.95
N VAL A 18 -7.79 -1.39 -2.25
CA VAL A 18 -6.45 -0.95 -2.66
C VAL A 18 -5.49 -2.14 -2.71
N LEU A 19 -4.68 -2.23 -3.75
CA LEU A 19 -3.52 -3.11 -3.77
C LEU A 19 -2.28 -2.25 -3.53
N LEU A 20 -1.51 -2.59 -2.51
CA LEU A 20 -0.34 -1.84 -2.08
C LEU A 20 0.92 -2.60 -2.46
N ASP A 21 1.80 -1.95 -3.20
CA ASP A 21 3.19 -2.38 -3.28
C ASP A 21 3.90 -2.17 -1.93
N LEU A 22 5.09 -2.75 -1.78
CA LEU A 22 5.86 -2.76 -0.54
C LEU A 22 7.09 -1.85 -0.62
N ASP A 23 8.09 -2.23 -1.43
CA ASP A 23 9.35 -1.48 -1.54
C ASP A 23 9.14 -0.21 -2.38
N GLY A 24 9.61 0.92 -1.87
CA GLY A 24 9.32 2.26 -2.41
C GLY A 24 7.93 2.80 -2.08
N VAL A 25 7.07 2.05 -1.38
CA VAL A 25 5.71 2.48 -0.99
C VAL A 25 5.53 2.54 0.52
N LEU A 26 5.88 1.46 1.23
CA LEU A 26 5.81 1.40 2.69
C LEU A 26 7.18 1.60 3.34
N TYR A 27 8.24 1.16 2.66
CA TYR A 27 9.61 1.26 3.13
C TYR A 27 10.56 1.43 1.93
N THR A 28 11.83 1.73 2.22
CA THR A 28 12.92 1.62 1.25
C THR A 28 14.12 1.01 1.97
N GLY A 29 14.58 -0.15 1.50
CA GLY A 29 15.50 -0.99 2.28
C GLY A 29 14.88 -1.33 3.64
N ASP A 30 15.57 -0.96 4.73
CA ASP A 30 15.12 -1.24 6.10
C ASP A 30 14.44 -0.04 6.79
N SER A 31 14.16 1.04 6.04
CA SER A 31 13.59 2.27 6.57
C SER A 31 12.14 2.44 6.16
N VAL A 32 11.25 2.65 7.15
CA VAL A 32 9.83 2.94 6.89
C VAL A 32 9.67 4.35 6.31
N LEU A 33 8.85 4.47 5.27
CA LEU A 33 8.53 5.75 4.66
C LEU A 33 7.58 6.57 5.56
N PRO A 34 7.75 7.90 5.64
CA PRO A 34 6.86 8.76 6.41
C PRO A 34 5.39 8.60 5.98
N GLY A 35 4.48 8.44 6.94
CA GLY A 35 3.06 8.26 6.66
C GLY A 35 2.64 6.82 6.32
N ALA A 36 3.56 5.88 6.14
CA ALA A 36 3.22 4.51 5.75
C ALA A 36 2.40 3.80 6.84
N ARG A 37 2.80 3.92 8.11
CA ARG A 37 2.08 3.28 9.23
C ARG A 37 0.69 3.89 9.39
N GLU A 38 0.62 5.21 9.31
CA GLU A 38 -0.60 6.00 9.40
C GLU A 38 -1.57 5.64 8.26
N ALA A 39 -1.06 5.44 7.05
CA ALA A 39 -1.87 5.00 5.91
C ALA A 39 -2.45 3.60 6.11
N ILE A 40 -1.66 2.63 6.59
CA ILE A 40 -2.16 1.27 6.87
C ILE A 40 -3.19 1.29 8.01
N SER A 41 -2.91 2.00 9.10
CA SER A 41 -3.88 2.18 10.19
C SER A 41 -5.18 2.81 9.69
N TYR A 42 -5.09 3.86 8.86
CA TYR A 42 -6.26 4.50 8.27
C TYR A 42 -7.10 3.52 7.44
N LEU A 43 -6.46 2.69 6.60
CA LEU A 43 -7.18 1.68 5.81
C LEU A 43 -7.89 0.66 6.72
N LYS A 44 -7.22 0.21 7.79
CA LYS A 44 -7.77 -0.74 8.75
C LYS A 44 -8.93 -0.15 9.56
N GLU A 45 -8.76 1.03 10.14
CA GLU A 45 -9.77 1.71 10.96
C GLU A 45 -11.03 2.07 10.16
N ASN A 46 -10.86 2.45 8.89
CA ASN A 46 -11.97 2.79 8.00
C ASN A 46 -12.54 1.58 7.25
N HIS A 47 -12.11 0.35 7.59
CA HIS A 47 -12.58 -0.89 6.95
C HIS A 47 -12.45 -0.88 5.42
N ILE A 48 -11.40 -0.22 4.90
CA ILE A 48 -11.13 -0.16 3.47
C ILE A 48 -10.40 -1.46 3.08
N PRO A 49 -10.99 -2.29 2.20
CA PRO A 49 -10.36 -3.53 1.79
C PRO A 49 -9.01 -3.25 1.13
N HIS A 50 -7.96 -3.92 1.60
CA HIS A 50 -6.64 -3.79 1.02
C HIS A 50 -5.88 -5.11 1.06
N LEU A 51 -4.97 -5.30 0.11
CA LEU A 51 -4.00 -6.39 0.10
C LEU A 51 -2.63 -5.83 -0.26
N PHE A 52 -1.60 -6.56 0.16
CA PHE A 52 -0.22 -6.30 -0.26
C PHE A 52 0.12 -7.15 -1.50
N LEU A 53 0.79 -6.54 -2.47
CA LEU A 53 1.22 -7.19 -3.70
C LEU A 53 2.66 -6.75 -4.00
N THR A 54 3.60 -7.69 -4.02
CA THR A 54 5.00 -7.41 -4.32
C THR A 54 5.55 -8.40 -5.34
N ASN A 55 6.51 -7.94 -6.15
CA ASN A 55 7.28 -8.80 -7.05
C ASN A 55 8.51 -9.43 -6.36
N THR A 56 8.65 -9.27 -5.04
CA THR A 56 9.73 -9.90 -4.27
C THR A 56 9.58 -11.43 -4.28
N THR A 57 10.55 -12.14 -4.87
CA THR A 57 10.58 -13.61 -4.93
C THR A 57 11.51 -14.25 -3.88
N THR A 58 12.25 -13.44 -3.12
CA THR A 58 13.28 -13.89 -2.18
C THR A 58 12.76 -14.15 -0.76
N LYS A 59 11.51 -13.78 -0.46
CA LYS A 59 10.86 -13.97 0.84
C LYS A 59 9.52 -14.69 0.66
N SER A 60 9.18 -15.59 1.58
CA SER A 60 7.83 -16.18 1.64
C SER A 60 6.81 -15.16 2.14
N ARG A 61 5.51 -15.45 2.00
CA ARG A 61 4.44 -14.60 2.57
C ARG A 61 4.63 -14.38 4.08
N LYS A 62 4.86 -15.46 4.83
CA LYS A 62 5.23 -15.39 6.25
C LYS A 62 6.43 -14.47 6.51
N GLY A 63 7.51 -14.63 5.73
CA GLY A 63 8.71 -13.80 5.90
C GLY A 63 8.49 -12.32 5.57
N ILE A 64 7.59 -12.02 4.64
CA ILE A 64 7.15 -10.63 4.35
C ILE A 64 6.32 -10.09 5.52
N SER A 65 5.37 -10.88 6.04
CA SER A 65 4.55 -10.50 7.18
C SER A 65 5.39 -10.22 8.43
N GLU A 66 6.34 -11.10 8.75
CA GLU A 66 7.31 -10.91 9.84
C GLU A 66 8.13 -9.62 9.65
N PHE A 67 8.69 -9.41 8.46
CA PHE A 67 9.48 -8.21 8.15
C PHE A 67 8.67 -6.91 8.31
N LEU A 68 7.44 -6.88 7.81
CA LEU A 68 6.56 -5.70 7.95
C LEU A 68 6.22 -5.45 9.43
N ASN A 69 5.98 -6.49 10.21
CA ASN A 69 5.73 -6.37 11.65
C ASN A 69 6.98 -5.88 12.42
N ASP A 70 8.19 -6.28 12.01
CA ASP A 70 9.45 -5.76 12.57
C ASP A 70 9.58 -4.25 12.32
N LEU A 71 9.17 -3.81 11.12
CA LEU A 71 9.05 -2.39 10.77
C LEU A 71 7.88 -1.66 11.46
N LYS A 72 7.14 -2.33 12.35
CA LYS A 72 5.95 -1.82 13.06
C LYS A 72 4.81 -1.42 12.11
N ILE A 73 4.69 -2.12 10.98
CA ILE A 73 3.55 -2.04 10.08
C ILE A 73 2.69 -3.29 10.37
N PRO A 74 1.52 -3.14 11.02
CA PRO A 74 0.76 -4.28 11.52
C PRO A 74 0.07 -5.00 10.37
N VAL A 75 0.51 -6.22 10.09
CA VAL A 75 -0.04 -7.06 9.02
C VAL A 75 -0.23 -8.50 9.48
N GLU A 76 -1.21 -9.17 8.91
CA GLU A 76 -1.44 -10.62 9.05
C GLU A 76 -0.88 -11.33 7.80
N GLU A 77 -0.63 -12.64 7.87
CA GLU A 77 -0.18 -13.45 6.71
C GLU A 77 -1.33 -13.73 5.72
#